data_AF-A0A4R6H559-F1
#
_entry.id   AF-A0A4R6H559-F1
#
_cell.length_a   1.000
_cell.length_b   1.000
_cell.length_c   1.000
_cell.angle_alpha   90.00
_cell.angle_beta   90.00
_cell.angle_gamma   90.00
#
_symmetry.space_group_name_H-M   'P 1'
#
loop_
_entity.id
_entity.type
_entity.pdbx_description
1 polymer ?
#
loop_
_entity_poly.entity_id
_entity_poly.type
_entity_poly.pdbx_seq_one_letter_code
_entity_poly.pdbx_strand_id
1 'polypeptide(L)'
;MKKINILAFFFAFVLILASCEDTNENLVGYRGAAVVPEISDINPAFYTSDLANSFVAFKVALPEGENVDAAELQVTYKGQTAVLQQISSFPAEINIPATDVLQALSISENDVEIGDSFLVHVVTKSGELSSRSLAAMKILVTCEFNSELTTGAYSAVSSDWESAGDVTITADPEDPFKLYVDGFAEVDGLVSNGNKLQISIDPYSFKMTGVATVIADDVAPWDLPYTGFSYEPIGGLYNSCDGSFDLQIKITVDQGTFGTYNFTLTRK
;
A
#
# COMPACT_ATOMS: atom_id res chain seq x y z
N MET A 1 30.10 73.32 10.61
CA MET A 1 30.45 72.00 10.02
C MET A 1 30.03 70.93 11.01
N LYS A 2 29.16 69.98 10.62
CA LYS A 2 28.57 68.97 11.51
C LYS A 2 29.68 68.03 12.02
N LYS A 3 29.84 67.90 13.34
CA LYS A 3 30.71 66.91 13.97
C LYS A 3 30.12 65.53 13.70
N ILE A 4 30.64 64.83 12.70
CA ILE A 4 30.25 63.44 12.43
C ILE A 4 30.87 62.59 13.56
N ASN A 5 30.02 61.95 14.35
CA ASN A 5 30.42 61.07 15.45
C ASN A 5 31.07 59.81 14.87
N ILE A 6 32.41 59.84 14.71
CA ILE A 6 33.24 58.71 14.27
C ILE A 6 32.98 57.45 15.11
N LEU A 7 32.60 57.62 16.39
CA LEU A 7 32.26 56.52 17.30
C LEU A 7 31.06 55.69 16.83
N ALA A 8 30.04 56.33 16.22
CA ALA A 8 28.87 55.63 15.72
C ALA A 8 29.19 54.78 14.47
N PHE A 9 30.17 55.22 13.68
CA PHE A 9 30.64 54.48 12.51
C PHE A 9 31.43 53.23 12.92
N PHE A 10 32.24 53.34 13.98
CA PHE A 10 32.99 52.21 14.53
C PHE A 10 32.06 51.16 15.15
N PHE A 11 31.02 51.58 15.87
CA PHE A 11 30.03 50.67 16.45
C PHE A 11 29.18 49.95 15.38
N ALA A 12 28.82 50.64 14.30
CA ALA A 12 28.13 50.03 13.17
C ALA A 12 29.02 49.03 12.42
N PHE A 13 30.33 49.30 12.29
CA PHE A 13 31.25 48.40 11.60
C PHE A 13 31.51 47.09 12.37
N VAL A 14 31.55 47.14 13.71
CA VAL A 14 31.69 45.95 14.56
C VAL A 14 30.45 45.05 14.50
N LEU A 15 29.25 45.62 14.37
CA LEU A 15 28.00 44.85 14.23
C LEU A 15 27.89 44.11 12.89
N ILE A 16 28.57 44.57 11.84
CA ILE A 16 28.59 43.90 10.53
C ILE A 16 29.59 42.72 10.54
N LEU A 17 30.65 42.79 11.34
CA LEU A 17 31.63 41.70 11.50
C LEU A 17 31.16 40.61 12.49
N ALA A 18 30.15 40.92 13.30
CA ALA A 18 29.49 39.96 14.20
C ALA A 18 28.17 39.44 13.63
N SER A 19 27.84 39.72 12.35
CA SER A 19 26.76 38.98 11.70
C SER A 19 27.18 37.51 11.68
N CYS A 20 26.39 36.64 12.32
CA CYS A 20 26.56 35.20 12.21
C CYS A 20 26.75 34.88 10.72
N GLU A 21 27.93 34.37 10.40
CA GLU A 21 28.19 33.77 9.10
C GLU A 21 27.22 32.60 9.02
N ASP A 22 26.09 32.81 8.34
CA ASP A 22 25.16 31.73 8.01
C ASP A 22 25.81 30.95 6.86
N THR A 23 26.91 30.27 7.19
CA THR A 23 27.49 29.30 6.30
C THR A 23 26.45 28.20 6.19
N ASN A 24 25.72 28.20 5.07
CA ASN A 24 24.84 27.12 4.63
C ASN A 24 25.51 25.73 4.64
N GLU A 25 26.81 25.64 4.95
CA GLU A 25 27.55 24.42 5.27
C GLU A 25 26.84 23.55 6.32
N ASN A 26 26.10 24.13 7.27
CA ASN A 26 25.35 23.36 8.28
C ASN A 26 23.88 23.03 7.92
N LEU A 27 23.33 23.64 6.85
CA LEU A 27 21.91 23.47 6.49
C LEU A 27 21.68 22.49 5.34
N VAL A 28 22.73 22.12 4.61
CA VAL A 28 22.68 21.08 3.57
C VAL A 28 23.49 19.90 4.06
N GLY A 29 22.92 19.09 4.95
CA GLY A 29 23.50 17.80 5.31
C GLY A 29 23.89 17.01 4.05
N TYR A 30 25.02 16.30 4.10
CA TYR A 30 25.57 15.52 3.00
C TYR A 30 24.51 14.63 2.35
N ARG A 31 23.97 15.06 1.20
CA ARG A 31 22.99 14.29 0.44
C ARG A 31 23.68 13.06 -0.14
N GLY A 32 23.09 11.88 0.07
CA GLY A 32 23.61 10.62 -0.45
C GLY A 32 24.77 9.99 0.34
N ALA A 33 25.14 10.53 1.51
CA ALA A 33 26.16 9.93 2.37
C ALA A 33 25.61 8.89 3.36
N ALA A 34 24.29 8.89 3.59
CA ALA A 34 23.64 7.94 4.49
C ALA A 34 23.17 6.71 3.70
N VAL A 35 23.45 5.51 4.22
CA VAL A 35 23.10 4.24 3.57
C VAL A 35 21.62 3.95 3.80
N VAL A 36 20.80 4.20 2.79
CA VAL A 36 19.34 4.02 2.89
C VAL A 36 18.97 2.55 2.62
N PRO A 37 18.35 1.84 3.57
CA PRO A 37 17.93 0.46 3.37
C PRO A 37 16.67 0.40 2.48
N GLU A 38 16.54 -0.70 1.74
CA GLU A 38 15.36 -1.05 0.95
C GLU A 38 14.50 -2.07 1.70
N ILE A 39 13.19 -1.85 1.72
CA ILE A 39 12.18 -2.82 2.19
C ILE A 39 11.47 -3.37 0.96
N SER A 40 11.41 -4.69 0.81
CA SER A 40 10.79 -5.37 -0.33
C SER A 40 10.07 -6.65 0.08
N ASP A 41 9.38 -7.29 -0.86
CA ASP A 41 8.71 -8.59 -0.68
C ASP A 41 7.76 -8.66 0.54
N ILE A 42 6.96 -7.62 0.76
CA ILE A 42 6.04 -7.54 1.90
C ILE A 42 4.89 -8.54 1.73
N ASN A 43 4.88 -9.60 2.54
CA ASN A 43 3.84 -10.62 2.56
C ASN A 43 3.90 -11.48 3.85
N PRO A 44 2.91 -11.44 4.77
CA PRO A 44 1.67 -10.65 4.76
C PRO A 44 1.93 -9.15 4.92
N ALA A 45 0.98 -8.32 4.52
CA ALA A 45 1.13 -6.85 4.52
C ALA A 45 0.31 -6.10 5.58
N PHE A 46 -0.49 -6.82 6.38
CA PHE A 46 -1.35 -6.25 7.42
C PHE A 46 -1.43 -7.16 8.64
N TYR A 47 -1.94 -6.61 9.74
CA TYR A 47 -2.47 -7.38 10.87
C TYR A 47 -3.98 -7.56 10.73
N THR A 48 -4.51 -8.64 11.29
CA THR A 48 -5.96 -8.86 11.36
C THR A 48 -6.49 -8.47 12.74
N SER A 49 -7.81 -8.54 12.94
CA SER A 49 -8.46 -8.37 14.24
C SER A 49 -7.96 -9.39 15.27
N ASP A 50 -7.53 -10.57 14.82
CA ASP A 50 -6.82 -11.56 15.63
C ASP A 50 -5.32 -11.23 15.69
N LEU A 51 -5.00 -10.18 16.46
CA LEU A 51 -3.63 -9.68 16.60
C LEU A 51 -2.67 -10.79 17.06
N ALA A 52 -3.11 -11.67 17.96
CA ALA A 52 -2.31 -12.75 18.53
C ALA A 52 -1.79 -13.75 17.49
N ASN A 53 -2.52 -13.96 16.39
CA ASN A 53 -2.14 -14.88 15.31
C ASN A 53 -1.71 -14.15 14.03
N SER A 54 -1.56 -12.83 14.07
CA SER A 54 -1.19 -12.01 12.91
C SER A 54 0.29 -11.63 12.91
N PHE A 55 0.88 -11.59 11.72
CA PHE A 55 2.26 -11.17 11.52
C PHE A 55 2.43 -10.47 10.17
N VAL A 56 3.47 -9.65 10.04
CA VAL A 56 3.91 -9.05 8.78
C VAL A 56 5.32 -9.50 8.50
N ALA A 57 5.61 -9.87 7.26
CA ALA A 57 6.94 -10.28 6.85
C ALA A 57 7.41 -9.53 5.59
N PHE A 58 8.71 -9.26 5.51
CA PHE A 58 9.36 -8.55 4.40
C PHE A 58 10.86 -8.78 4.41
N LYS A 59 11.53 -8.36 3.34
CA LYS A 59 12.99 -8.36 3.24
C LYS A 59 13.55 -6.97 3.43
N VAL A 60 14.74 -6.90 4.01
CA VAL A 60 15.54 -5.69 4.12
C VAL A 60 16.89 -5.90 3.46
N ALA A 61 17.27 -5.00 2.56
CA ALA A 61 18.55 -5.01 1.89
C ALA A 61 19.24 -3.64 1.98
N LEU A 62 20.56 -3.63 1.81
CA LEU A 62 21.33 -2.41 1.59
C LEU A 62 21.65 -2.27 0.09
N PRO A 63 21.93 -1.05 -0.39
CA PRO A 63 22.47 -0.86 -1.72
C PRO A 63 23.75 -1.69 -1.94
N GLU A 64 23.98 -2.11 -3.18
CA GLU A 64 25.11 -2.97 -3.51
C GLU A 64 26.46 -2.34 -3.11
N GLY A 65 27.27 -3.07 -2.35
CA GLY A 65 28.59 -2.63 -1.88
C GLY A 65 28.58 -1.78 -0.62
N GLU A 66 27.42 -1.39 -0.10
CA GLU A 66 27.29 -0.59 1.11
C GLU A 66 27.32 -1.43 2.39
N ASN A 67 27.76 -0.82 3.50
CA ASN A 67 27.74 -1.40 4.84
C ASN A 67 27.33 -0.35 5.88
N VAL A 68 26.82 -0.82 7.01
CA VAL A 68 26.36 0.02 8.13
C VAL A 68 26.95 -0.48 9.44
N ASP A 69 27.19 0.41 10.40
CA ASP A 69 27.68 0.07 11.73
C ASP A 69 26.59 -0.54 12.60
N ALA A 70 25.35 -0.08 12.40
CA ALA A 70 24.18 -0.58 13.08
C ALA A 70 22.95 -0.41 12.18
N ALA A 71 21.98 -1.29 12.37
CA ALA A 71 20.66 -1.14 11.82
C ALA A 71 19.62 -1.67 12.78
N GLU A 72 18.48 -1.02 12.84
CA GLU A 72 17.39 -1.41 13.71
C GLU A 72 16.04 -1.18 13.04
N LEU A 73 15.09 -2.00 13.45
CA LEU A 73 13.71 -1.89 13.05
C LEU A 73 12.95 -1.11 14.12
N GLN A 74 12.34 0.00 13.72
CA GLN A 74 11.49 0.82 14.58
C GLN A 74 10.03 0.71 14.14
N VAL A 75 9.13 0.71 15.10
CA VAL A 75 7.68 0.81 14.88
C VAL A 75 7.15 2.04 15.59
N THR A 76 6.21 2.72 14.95
CA THR A 76 5.52 3.89 15.50
C THR A 76 4.01 3.70 15.44
N TYR A 77 3.33 4.01 16.53
CA TYR A 77 1.88 3.91 16.66
C TYR A 77 1.35 5.06 17.52
N LYS A 78 0.35 5.80 17.03
CA LYS A 78 -0.28 6.95 17.71
C LYS A 78 0.74 7.93 18.35
N GLY A 79 1.89 8.13 17.69
CA GLY A 79 2.96 9.03 18.12
C GLY A 79 4.02 8.43 19.05
N GLN A 80 3.85 7.18 19.50
CA GLN A 80 4.84 6.45 20.28
C GLN A 80 5.72 5.59 19.37
N THR A 81 7.04 5.64 19.56
CA THR A 81 8.02 4.86 18.79
C THR A 81 8.76 3.89 19.70
N ALA A 82 8.97 2.66 19.23
CA ALA A 82 9.79 1.66 19.90
C ALA A 82 10.72 0.95 18.90
N VAL A 83 11.84 0.43 19.40
CA VAL A 83 12.73 -0.46 18.63
C VAL A 83 12.24 -1.90 18.82
N LEU A 84 11.95 -2.58 17.72
CA LEU A 84 11.51 -3.98 17.72
C LEU A 84 12.70 -4.93 17.81
N GLN A 85 13.67 -4.75 16.91
CA GLN A 85 14.84 -5.62 16.82
C GLN A 85 16.00 -4.91 16.14
N GLN A 86 17.21 -5.38 16.44
CA GLN A 86 18.42 -5.00 15.71
C GLN A 86 18.56 -5.91 14.47
N ILE A 87 19.07 -5.35 13.37
CA ILE A 87 19.36 -6.06 12.12
C ILE A 87 20.88 -6.16 11.99
N SER A 88 21.41 -7.37 12.14
CA SER A 88 22.86 -7.61 12.19
C SER A 88 23.46 -8.09 10.87
N SER A 89 22.66 -8.37 9.85
CA SER A 89 23.11 -8.89 8.56
C SER A 89 22.18 -8.47 7.43
N PHE A 90 22.74 -8.35 6.22
CA PHE A 90 21.97 -7.99 5.02
C PHE A 90 22.32 -8.94 3.86
N PRO A 91 21.33 -9.35 3.05
CA PRO A 91 19.90 -9.11 3.23
C PRO A 91 19.35 -9.84 4.47
N ALA A 92 18.30 -9.30 5.08
CA ALA A 92 17.59 -9.89 6.22
C ALA A 92 16.14 -10.19 5.86
N GLU A 93 15.65 -11.34 6.32
CA GLU A 93 14.23 -11.66 6.34
C GLU A 93 13.67 -11.26 7.71
N ILE A 94 12.63 -10.43 7.70
CA ILE A 94 12.02 -9.88 8.90
C ILE A 94 10.62 -10.44 9.02
N ASN A 95 10.30 -10.96 10.19
CA ASN A 95 8.96 -11.37 10.58
C ASN A 95 8.58 -10.61 11.85
N ILE A 96 7.46 -9.90 11.83
CA ILE A 96 6.97 -9.08 12.93
C ILE A 96 5.58 -9.58 13.37
N PRO A 97 5.52 -10.47 14.37
CA PRO A 97 4.27 -10.76 15.07
C PRO A 97 3.66 -9.47 15.65
N ALA A 98 2.33 -9.31 15.59
CA ALA A 98 1.71 -8.13 16.19
C ALA A 98 1.96 -8.07 17.71
N THR A 99 2.02 -9.22 18.38
CA THR A 99 2.33 -9.32 19.82
C THR A 99 3.64 -8.65 20.20
N ASP A 100 4.67 -8.78 19.35
CA ASP A 100 5.99 -8.19 19.59
C ASP A 100 5.93 -6.67 19.46
N VAL A 101 5.08 -6.16 18.55
CA VAL A 101 4.79 -4.74 18.40
C VAL A 101 4.10 -4.18 19.63
N LEU A 102 3.05 -4.85 20.10
CA LEU A 102 2.32 -4.43 21.30
C LEU A 102 3.25 -4.41 22.52
N GLN A 103 4.08 -5.45 22.67
CA GLN A 103 5.05 -5.54 23.77
C GLN A 103 6.10 -4.43 23.69
N ALA A 104 6.70 -4.19 22.52
CA ALA A 104 7.73 -3.16 22.36
C ALA A 104 7.18 -1.75 22.63
N LEU A 105 5.93 -1.49 22.23
CA LEU A 105 5.23 -0.24 22.52
C LEU A 105 4.62 -0.21 23.92
N SER A 106 4.61 -1.32 24.65
CA SER A 106 3.97 -1.43 25.97
C SER A 106 2.47 -1.04 25.95
N ILE A 107 1.76 -1.45 24.90
CA ILE A 107 0.31 -1.24 24.71
C ILE A 107 -0.45 -2.56 24.78
N SER A 108 -1.76 -2.50 25.04
CA SER A 108 -2.65 -3.66 25.04
C SER A 108 -3.26 -3.87 23.65
N GLU A 109 -3.70 -5.10 23.35
CA GLU A 109 -4.55 -5.39 22.19
C GLU A 109 -5.80 -4.50 22.16
N ASN A 110 -6.37 -4.18 23.33
CA ASN A 110 -7.57 -3.32 23.43
C ASN A 110 -7.33 -1.86 23.03
N ASP A 111 -6.07 -1.43 22.92
CA ASP A 111 -5.74 -0.06 22.48
C ASP A 111 -5.73 0.06 20.93
N VAL A 112 -5.80 -1.08 20.24
CA VAL A 112 -5.69 -1.21 18.80
C VAL A 112 -7.05 -1.54 18.19
N GLU A 113 -7.49 -0.70 17.26
CA GLU A 113 -8.78 -0.83 16.60
C GLU A 113 -8.62 -1.18 15.12
N ILE A 114 -9.66 -1.77 14.51
CA ILE A 114 -9.69 -1.95 13.06
C ILE A 114 -9.56 -0.58 12.37
N GLY A 115 -8.75 -0.50 11.33
CA GLY A 115 -8.43 0.73 10.61
C GLY A 115 -7.23 1.50 11.19
N ASP A 116 -6.75 1.13 12.38
CA ASP A 116 -5.48 1.63 12.88
C ASP A 116 -4.31 1.21 12.00
N SER A 117 -3.18 1.89 12.18
CA SER A 117 -1.96 1.58 11.45
C SER A 117 -0.69 1.76 12.27
N PHE A 118 0.23 0.82 12.09
CA PHE A 118 1.61 0.91 12.56
C PHE A 118 2.51 1.40 11.42
N LEU A 119 3.43 2.30 11.73
CA LEU A 119 4.45 2.76 10.79
C LEU A 119 5.78 2.11 11.14
N VAL A 120 6.30 1.32 10.22
CA VAL A 120 7.57 0.60 10.40
C VAL A 120 8.66 1.27 9.56
N HIS A 121 9.82 1.46 10.17
CA HIS A 121 11.01 2.02 9.54
C HIS A 121 12.22 1.15 9.84
N VAL A 122 13.11 1.02 8.86
CA VAL A 122 14.48 0.57 9.14
C VAL A 122 15.35 1.81 9.31
N VAL A 123 16.04 1.90 10.44
CA VAL A 123 17.00 2.96 10.74
C VAL A 123 18.39 2.36 10.62
N THR A 124 19.25 2.97 9.81
CA THR A 124 20.65 2.58 9.63
C THR A 124 21.56 3.67 10.16
N LYS A 125 22.74 3.27 10.65
CA LYS A 125 23.78 4.18 11.11
C LYS A 125 25.12 3.82 10.49
N SER A 126 25.81 4.82 9.94
CA SER A 126 27.17 4.72 9.41
C SER A 126 27.98 5.92 9.93
N GLY A 127 28.90 5.66 10.86
CA GLY A 127 29.59 6.67 11.64
C GLY A 127 28.61 7.49 12.49
N GLU A 128 28.63 8.81 12.31
CA GLU A 128 27.71 9.72 12.99
C GLU A 128 26.40 9.96 12.20
N LEU A 129 26.31 9.44 10.97
CA LEU A 129 25.16 9.63 10.10
C LEU A 129 24.12 8.54 10.36
N SER A 130 22.85 8.97 10.48
CA SER A 130 21.70 8.07 10.55
C SER A 130 20.77 8.31 9.37
N SER A 131 20.26 7.22 8.77
CA SER A 131 19.23 7.25 7.73
C SER A 131 18.03 6.42 8.12
N ARG A 132 16.90 6.69 7.47
CA ARG A 132 15.68 5.89 7.53
C ARG A 132 15.37 5.34 6.14
N SER A 133 14.69 4.20 6.07
CA SER A 133 14.10 3.69 4.82
C SER A 133 13.30 4.80 4.12
N LEU A 134 13.35 4.83 2.78
CA LEU A 134 12.76 5.90 1.95
C LEU A 134 11.27 6.12 2.25
N ALA A 135 10.55 5.05 2.56
CA ALA A 135 9.16 5.09 3.00
C ALA A 135 9.01 4.37 4.34
N ALA A 136 8.08 4.88 5.16
CA ALA A 136 7.50 4.10 6.24
C ALA A 136 6.65 2.99 5.62
N MET A 137 6.89 1.74 6.00
CA MET A 137 5.94 0.69 5.70
C MET A 137 4.73 0.87 6.64
N LYS A 138 3.56 1.16 6.07
CA LYS A 138 2.31 1.26 6.82
C LYS A 138 1.67 -0.12 6.90
N ILE A 139 1.60 -0.67 8.11
CA ILE A 139 0.88 -1.92 8.41
C ILE A 139 -0.50 -1.54 8.93
N LEU A 140 -1.55 -1.91 8.21
CA LEU A 140 -2.93 -1.69 8.63
C LEU A 140 -3.41 -2.82 9.54
N VAL A 141 -4.37 -2.52 10.41
CA VAL A 141 -5.18 -3.52 11.13
C VAL A 141 -6.50 -3.66 10.40
N THR A 142 -6.78 -4.85 9.86
CA THR A 142 -8.00 -5.16 9.10
C THR A 142 -8.82 -6.24 9.79
N CYS A 143 -10.05 -6.47 9.35
CA CYS A 143 -10.84 -7.60 9.82
C CYS A 143 -10.26 -8.93 9.31
N GLU A 144 -10.48 -10.00 10.04
CA GLU A 144 -10.23 -11.35 9.52
C GLU A 144 -11.03 -11.62 8.25
N PHE A 145 -10.53 -12.55 7.44
CA PHE A 145 -11.24 -13.00 6.26
C PHE A 145 -12.55 -13.70 6.65
N ASN A 146 -13.66 -13.22 6.10
CA ASN A 146 -14.96 -13.85 6.26
C ASN A 146 -15.54 -14.23 4.88
N SER A 147 -15.68 -15.53 4.62
CA SER A 147 -16.19 -16.05 3.34
C SER A 147 -17.67 -15.75 3.10
N GLU A 148 -18.45 -15.48 4.15
CA GLU A 148 -19.83 -15.03 4.00
C GLU A 148 -19.87 -13.62 3.41
N LEU A 149 -18.84 -12.81 3.68
CA LEU A 149 -18.69 -11.45 3.17
C LEU A 149 -18.12 -11.40 1.75
N THR A 150 -17.62 -12.49 1.17
CA THR A 150 -17.09 -12.50 -0.21
C THR A 150 -18.08 -12.97 -1.26
N THR A 151 -19.22 -13.54 -0.85
CA THR A 151 -20.20 -14.17 -1.76
C THR A 151 -21.58 -13.53 -1.66
N GLY A 152 -22.42 -13.72 -2.66
CA GLY A 152 -23.78 -13.17 -2.72
C GLY A 152 -23.98 -12.12 -3.81
N ALA A 153 -24.99 -11.27 -3.63
CA ALA A 153 -25.35 -10.23 -4.59
C ALA A 153 -24.64 -8.91 -4.28
N TYR A 154 -24.11 -8.27 -5.33
CA TYR A 154 -23.38 -7.01 -5.25
C TYR A 154 -23.89 -6.02 -6.30
N SER A 155 -23.81 -4.74 -5.99
CA SER A 155 -23.89 -3.67 -6.98
C SER A 155 -22.47 -3.39 -7.49
N ALA A 156 -22.23 -3.58 -8.78
CA ALA A 156 -20.99 -3.21 -9.45
C ALA A 156 -21.14 -1.83 -10.08
N VAL A 157 -20.17 -0.94 -9.86
CA VAL A 157 -20.15 0.42 -10.43
C VAL A 157 -18.76 0.76 -10.92
N SER A 158 -18.66 1.25 -12.16
CA SER A 158 -17.48 1.94 -12.68
C SER A 158 -17.89 3.29 -13.25
N SER A 159 -17.50 4.37 -12.57
CA SER A 159 -17.80 5.73 -13.03
C SER A 159 -17.08 6.07 -14.34
N ASP A 160 -15.83 5.63 -14.51
CA ASP A 160 -15.00 5.96 -15.67
C ASP A 160 -15.37 5.13 -16.91
N TRP A 161 -15.85 3.90 -16.71
CA TRP A 161 -16.40 3.06 -17.77
C TRP A 161 -17.90 3.31 -18.00
N GLU A 162 -18.52 4.14 -17.16
CA GLU A 162 -19.95 4.48 -17.19
C GLU A 162 -20.88 3.25 -17.11
N SER A 163 -20.48 2.23 -16.35
CA SER A 163 -21.29 1.02 -16.15
C SER A 163 -21.74 0.86 -14.70
N ALA A 164 -22.98 0.40 -14.53
CA ALA A 164 -23.56 0.16 -13.22
C ALA A 164 -24.64 -0.92 -13.32
N GLY A 165 -24.58 -1.91 -12.45
CA GLY A 165 -25.57 -2.97 -12.41
C GLY A 165 -25.27 -3.98 -11.31
N ASP A 166 -26.00 -5.09 -11.36
CA ASP A 166 -25.94 -6.11 -10.33
C ASP A 166 -25.11 -7.30 -10.80
N VAL A 167 -24.28 -7.82 -9.91
CA VAL A 167 -23.50 -9.03 -10.12
C VAL A 167 -23.70 -10.00 -8.97
N THR A 168 -23.47 -11.28 -9.25
CA THR A 168 -23.49 -12.33 -8.22
C THR A 168 -22.11 -12.95 -8.10
N ILE A 169 -21.57 -13.00 -6.89
CA ILE A 169 -20.27 -13.59 -6.59
C ILE A 169 -20.47 -14.94 -5.90
N THR A 170 -19.78 -15.96 -6.42
CA THR A 170 -19.71 -17.30 -5.81
C THR A 170 -18.26 -17.68 -5.59
N ALA A 171 -17.96 -18.32 -4.46
CA ALA A 171 -16.63 -18.86 -4.19
C ALA A 171 -16.43 -20.24 -4.85
N ASP A 172 -15.19 -20.56 -5.17
CA ASP A 172 -14.77 -21.92 -5.51
C ASP A 172 -14.97 -22.83 -4.28
N PRO A 173 -15.59 -24.00 -4.43
CA PRO A 173 -15.86 -24.89 -3.30
C PRO A 173 -14.60 -25.43 -2.63
N GLU A 174 -13.46 -25.45 -3.32
CA GLU A 174 -12.19 -25.94 -2.79
C GLU A 174 -11.26 -24.81 -2.31
N ASP A 175 -11.53 -23.56 -2.71
CA ASP A 175 -10.71 -22.40 -2.40
C ASP A 175 -11.57 -21.14 -2.18
N PRO A 176 -11.82 -20.71 -0.92
CA PRO A 176 -12.65 -19.54 -0.64
C PRO A 176 -12.04 -18.21 -1.10
N PHE A 177 -10.75 -18.20 -1.49
CA PHE A 177 -10.07 -17.02 -2.03
C PHE A 177 -10.17 -16.92 -3.55
N LYS A 178 -10.71 -17.95 -4.21
CA LYS A 178 -11.01 -17.94 -5.64
C LYS A 178 -12.50 -17.72 -5.84
N LEU A 179 -12.86 -16.65 -6.52
CA LEU A 179 -14.23 -16.19 -6.71
C LEU A 179 -14.59 -16.16 -8.20
N TYR A 180 -15.87 -16.34 -8.48
CA TYR A 180 -16.46 -16.24 -9.80
C TYR A 180 -17.58 -15.21 -9.76
N VAL A 181 -17.50 -14.21 -10.64
CA VAL A 181 -18.48 -13.13 -10.75
C VAL A 181 -19.31 -13.30 -12.01
N ASP A 182 -20.62 -13.34 -11.83
CA ASP A 182 -21.64 -13.46 -12.86
C ASP A 182 -22.42 -12.15 -13.00
N GLY A 183 -22.86 -11.80 -14.21
CA GLY A 183 -23.66 -10.59 -14.49
C GLY A 183 -22.91 -9.39 -15.10
N PHE A 184 -21.59 -9.47 -15.29
CA PHE A 184 -20.82 -8.32 -15.82
C PHE A 184 -21.17 -7.97 -17.27
N ALA A 185 -21.56 -8.94 -18.10
CA ALA A 185 -22.02 -8.64 -19.46
C ALA A 185 -23.28 -7.78 -19.43
N GLU A 186 -24.23 -8.11 -18.55
CA GLU A 186 -25.48 -7.38 -18.38
C GLU A 186 -25.28 -5.98 -17.78
N VAL A 187 -24.30 -5.81 -16.88
CA VAL A 187 -23.87 -4.49 -16.35
C VAL A 187 -23.49 -3.54 -17.49
N ASP A 188 -22.91 -4.09 -18.56
CA ASP A 188 -22.46 -3.39 -19.75
C ASP A 188 -23.53 -3.36 -20.87
N GLY A 189 -24.74 -3.88 -20.61
CA GLY A 189 -25.82 -3.96 -21.60
C GLY A 189 -25.57 -4.98 -22.72
N LEU A 190 -24.68 -5.93 -22.50
CA LEU A 190 -24.32 -7.00 -23.43
C LEU A 190 -25.06 -8.30 -23.10
N VAL A 191 -24.99 -9.26 -24.02
CA VAL A 191 -25.51 -10.61 -23.83
C VAL A 191 -24.40 -11.50 -23.31
N SER A 192 -24.57 -12.04 -22.11
CA SER A 192 -23.62 -12.99 -21.52
C SER A 192 -23.47 -14.25 -22.37
N ASN A 193 -22.23 -14.72 -22.51
CA ASN A 193 -21.92 -16.05 -23.09
C ASN A 193 -21.88 -17.17 -22.03
N GLY A 194 -22.25 -16.86 -20.78
CA GLY A 194 -22.29 -17.80 -19.65
C GLY A 194 -20.96 -17.98 -18.92
N ASN A 195 -19.87 -17.34 -19.38
CA ASN A 195 -18.62 -17.33 -18.65
C ASN A 195 -18.69 -16.38 -17.44
N LYS A 196 -17.94 -16.72 -16.39
CA LYS A 196 -17.86 -15.94 -15.16
C LYS A 196 -16.47 -15.38 -14.97
N LEU A 197 -16.37 -14.12 -14.61
CA LEU A 197 -15.09 -13.48 -14.32
C LEU A 197 -14.46 -14.11 -13.10
N GLN A 198 -13.24 -14.65 -13.24
CA GLN A 198 -12.52 -15.22 -12.12
C GLN A 198 -11.69 -14.15 -11.40
N ILE A 199 -11.82 -14.09 -10.08
CA ILE A 199 -11.01 -13.24 -9.18
C ILE A 199 -10.30 -14.14 -8.18
N SER A 200 -9.03 -13.88 -7.91
CA SER A 200 -8.23 -14.51 -6.88
C SER A 200 -7.81 -13.45 -5.85
N ILE A 201 -8.14 -13.68 -4.59
CA ILE A 201 -7.72 -12.85 -3.45
C ILE A 201 -6.46 -13.45 -2.85
N ASP A 202 -5.39 -12.66 -2.72
CA ASP A 202 -4.24 -13.10 -1.95
C ASP A 202 -4.60 -13.11 -0.45
N PRO A 203 -4.48 -14.25 0.26
CA PRO A 203 -4.97 -14.39 1.64
C PRO A 203 -4.18 -13.57 2.67
N TYR A 204 -3.01 -13.04 2.28
CA TYR A 204 -2.06 -12.38 3.17
C TYR A 204 -1.95 -10.86 2.90
N SER A 205 -2.47 -10.40 1.77
CA SER A 205 -2.47 -8.99 1.38
C SER A 205 -3.83 -8.48 0.90
N PHE A 206 -4.82 -9.37 0.73
CA PHE A 206 -6.15 -9.11 0.16
C PHE A 206 -6.12 -8.38 -1.18
N LYS A 207 -4.96 -8.37 -1.83
CA LYS A 207 -4.80 -7.91 -3.21
C LYS A 207 -5.49 -8.89 -4.13
N MET A 208 -6.10 -8.35 -5.17
CA MET A 208 -6.87 -9.15 -6.12
C MET A 208 -6.22 -9.18 -7.49
N THR A 209 -6.25 -10.34 -8.12
CA THR A 209 -5.88 -10.52 -9.53
C THR A 209 -6.85 -11.53 -10.16
N GLY A 210 -6.74 -11.79 -11.45
CA GLY A 210 -7.59 -12.75 -12.12
C GLY A 210 -7.04 -13.12 -13.49
N VAL A 211 -7.85 -13.85 -14.25
CA VAL A 211 -7.54 -14.21 -15.64
C VAL A 211 -8.50 -13.50 -16.58
N ALA A 212 -7.98 -13.14 -17.75
CA ALA A 212 -8.81 -12.59 -18.82
C ALA A 212 -9.94 -13.57 -19.17
N THR A 213 -11.17 -13.09 -19.10
CA THR A 213 -12.38 -13.88 -19.35
C THR A 213 -13.22 -13.16 -20.40
N VAL A 214 -13.53 -13.84 -21.51
CA VAL A 214 -14.50 -13.35 -22.50
C VAL A 214 -15.89 -13.47 -21.89
N ILE A 215 -16.50 -12.35 -21.50
CA ILE A 215 -17.81 -12.31 -20.85
C ILE A 215 -18.97 -12.15 -21.84
N ALA A 216 -18.69 -11.64 -23.05
CA ALA A 216 -19.64 -11.58 -24.16
C ALA A 216 -18.92 -11.84 -25.49
N ASP A 217 -19.59 -12.56 -26.39
CA ASP A 217 -18.98 -12.97 -27.67
C ASP A 217 -18.78 -11.77 -28.62
N ASP A 218 -19.64 -10.77 -28.54
CA ASP A 218 -19.56 -9.51 -29.28
C ASP A 218 -20.23 -8.34 -28.55
N VAL A 219 -20.04 -7.14 -29.10
CA VAL A 219 -20.66 -5.89 -28.60
C VAL A 219 -21.72 -5.35 -29.55
N ALA A 220 -22.40 -6.21 -30.32
CA ALA A 220 -23.45 -5.78 -31.24
C ALA A 220 -24.54 -4.90 -30.60
N PRO A 221 -24.94 -5.08 -29.32
CA PRO A 221 -25.88 -4.16 -28.64
C PRO A 221 -25.42 -2.70 -28.56
N TRP A 222 -24.13 -2.43 -28.77
CA TRP A 222 -23.56 -1.08 -28.82
C TRP A 222 -23.47 -0.52 -30.25
N ASP A 223 -23.98 -1.23 -31.26
CA ASP A 223 -23.82 -0.91 -32.68
C ASP A 223 -22.35 -0.84 -33.15
N LEU A 224 -21.46 -1.62 -32.50
CA LEU A 224 -20.03 -1.70 -32.81
C LEU A 224 -19.62 -3.10 -33.27
N PRO A 225 -18.66 -3.25 -34.20
CA PRO A 225 -18.28 -4.53 -34.78
C PRO A 225 -17.14 -5.23 -34.02
N TYR A 226 -17.08 -5.10 -32.69
CA TYR A 226 -16.04 -5.75 -31.88
C TYR A 226 -16.51 -7.11 -31.34
N THR A 227 -15.55 -8.02 -31.18
CA THR A 227 -15.78 -9.40 -30.75
C THR A 227 -14.89 -9.75 -29.56
N GLY A 228 -15.24 -10.79 -28.81
CA GLY A 228 -14.43 -11.28 -27.71
C GLY A 228 -14.32 -10.29 -26.55
N PHE A 229 -15.43 -9.67 -26.16
CA PHE A 229 -15.44 -8.67 -25.10
C PHE A 229 -15.05 -9.32 -23.76
N SER A 230 -13.93 -8.87 -23.21
CA SER A 230 -13.24 -9.55 -22.12
C SER A 230 -12.89 -8.61 -20.99
N TYR A 231 -13.03 -9.13 -19.77
CA TYR A 231 -12.58 -8.49 -18.54
C TYR A 231 -11.41 -9.28 -17.95
N GLU A 232 -10.37 -8.57 -17.52
CA GLU A 232 -9.20 -9.13 -16.85
C GLU A 232 -8.97 -8.34 -15.55
N PRO A 233 -9.16 -8.92 -14.36
CA PRO A 233 -8.80 -8.28 -13.10
C PRO A 233 -7.28 -8.24 -12.99
N ILE A 234 -6.70 -7.04 -13.11
CA ILE A 234 -5.24 -6.87 -13.07
C ILE A 234 -4.73 -6.34 -11.73
N GLY A 235 -5.65 -5.96 -10.84
CA GLY A 235 -5.35 -5.43 -9.53
C GLY A 235 -6.61 -5.15 -8.73
N GLY A 236 -6.42 -4.73 -7.49
CA GLY A 236 -7.51 -4.36 -6.59
C GLY A 236 -7.24 -4.73 -5.15
N LEU A 237 -8.15 -4.35 -4.26
CA LEU A 237 -8.11 -4.67 -2.84
C LEU A 237 -9.50 -5.10 -2.34
N TYR A 238 -9.55 -6.23 -1.65
CA TYR A 238 -10.74 -6.69 -0.95
C TYR A 238 -10.76 -6.11 0.47
N ASN A 239 -11.89 -5.49 0.85
CA ASN A 239 -12.13 -5.02 2.20
C ASN A 239 -12.83 -6.13 3.02
N SER A 240 -12.08 -6.79 3.89
CA SER A 240 -12.60 -7.88 4.72
C SER A 240 -13.62 -7.46 5.77
N CYS A 241 -13.74 -6.16 6.06
CA CYS A 241 -14.64 -5.65 7.10
C CYS A 241 -16.08 -5.48 6.63
N ASP A 242 -16.29 -5.05 5.39
CA ASP A 242 -17.63 -4.81 4.82
C ASP A 242 -17.92 -5.70 3.60
N GLY A 243 -16.92 -6.43 3.11
CA GLY A 243 -17.03 -7.29 1.94
C GLY A 243 -16.95 -6.52 0.61
N SER A 244 -16.53 -5.25 0.60
CA SER A 244 -16.42 -4.49 -0.66
C SER A 244 -15.20 -4.90 -1.48
N PHE A 245 -15.34 -4.81 -2.80
CA PHE A 245 -14.25 -5.07 -3.74
C PHE A 245 -13.94 -3.80 -4.51
N ASP A 246 -12.72 -3.31 -4.42
CA ASP A 246 -12.20 -2.30 -5.34
C ASP A 246 -11.29 -2.99 -6.35
N LEU A 247 -11.79 -3.16 -7.58
CA LEU A 247 -11.14 -3.87 -8.66
C LEU A 247 -10.58 -2.90 -9.69
N GLN A 248 -9.41 -3.25 -10.22
CA GLN A 248 -8.89 -2.66 -11.44
C GLN A 248 -9.00 -3.69 -12.56
N ILE A 249 -9.85 -3.40 -13.54
CA ILE A 249 -10.19 -4.31 -14.64
C ILE A 249 -9.65 -3.74 -15.94
N LYS A 250 -8.88 -4.54 -16.66
CA LYS A 250 -8.51 -4.27 -18.04
C LYS A 250 -9.60 -4.82 -18.95
N ILE A 251 -10.08 -3.97 -19.86
CA ILE A 251 -11.17 -4.30 -20.78
C ILE A 251 -10.63 -4.38 -22.20
N THR A 252 -10.85 -5.52 -22.85
CA THR A 252 -10.33 -5.81 -24.19
C THR A 252 -11.38 -6.42 -25.11
N VAL A 253 -11.09 -6.36 -26.40
CA VAL A 253 -11.78 -7.06 -27.49
C VAL A 253 -10.72 -7.68 -28.40
N ASP A 254 -11.10 -8.56 -29.32
CA ASP A 254 -10.16 -9.16 -30.28
C ASP A 254 -9.41 -8.11 -31.10
N GLN A 255 -10.04 -6.95 -31.32
CA GLN A 255 -9.50 -5.85 -32.12
C GLN A 255 -8.58 -4.91 -31.33
N GLY A 256 -8.48 -5.06 -30.00
CA GLY A 256 -7.64 -4.17 -29.20
C GLY A 256 -8.05 -4.06 -27.73
N THR A 257 -7.68 -2.94 -27.12
CA THR A 257 -7.92 -2.67 -25.70
C THR A 257 -8.67 -1.35 -25.56
N PHE A 258 -9.64 -1.29 -24.66
CA PHE A 258 -10.29 -0.03 -24.27
C PHE A 258 -9.49 0.67 -23.18
N GLY A 259 -8.83 -0.11 -22.31
CA GLY A 259 -7.95 0.41 -21.28
C GLY A 259 -8.19 -0.32 -19.97
N THR A 260 -7.90 0.39 -18.89
CA THR A 260 -8.04 -0.11 -17.53
C THR A 260 -8.94 0.83 -16.75
N TYR A 261 -9.92 0.26 -16.07
CA TYR A 261 -10.97 0.98 -15.36
C TYR A 261 -11.14 0.42 -13.95
N ASN A 262 -11.58 1.27 -13.02
CA ASN A 262 -11.84 0.87 -11.65
C ASN A 262 -13.32 0.50 -11.49
N PHE A 263 -13.58 -0.59 -10.78
CA PHE A 263 -14.91 -1.05 -10.40
C PHE A 263 -14.99 -1.17 -8.89
N THR A 264 -16.03 -0.63 -8.29
CA THR A 264 -16.37 -0.89 -6.89
C THR A 264 -17.58 -1.80 -6.84
N LEU A 265 -17.46 -2.93 -6.14
CA LEU A 265 -18.57 -3.84 -5.87
C LEU A 265 -18.96 -3.69 -4.40
N THR A 266 -20.20 -3.30 -4.15
CA THR A 266 -20.76 -3.13 -2.81
C THR A 266 -21.85 -4.16 -2.59
N ARG A 267 -21.80 -4.85 -1.45
CA ARG A 267 -22.77 -5.87 -1.07
C ARG A 267 -24.19 -5.30 -0.99
N LYS A 268 -25.20 -6.11 -1.34
CA LYS A 268 -26.63 -5.81 -1.18
C LYS A 268 -27.26 -6.44 0.06
#